data_AF-A0A7W2MZC0-F1
#
_entry.id   AF-A0A7W2MZC0-F1
#
_cell.length_a   1.000
_cell.length_b   1.000
_cell.length_c   1.000
_cell.angle_alpha   90.00
_cell.angle_beta   90.00
_cell.angle_gamma   90.00
#
_symmetry.space_group_name_H-M   'P 1'
#
loop_
_entity.id
_entity.type
_entity.pdbx_description
1 polymer ?
#
loop_
_entity_poly.entity_id
_entity_poly.type
_entity_poly.pdbx_seq_one_letter_code
_entity_poly.pdbx_strand_id
1 'polypeptide(L)'
;EKLGTPKAFETAKFTADSGFHSEDNLEYMATTGLDSYMADTHFRSRNPLFKTSKTYHTEQEKRRLKCSKGKPRLFTRESFHFDPITNICVCPAGKTLWRQRTIITTKDKRYSRFTGYLKDCRTCPLQKQCMRKPPKLTGRQVQFLLGKGQNISHSDRMKVKIDSPIGRRQYSKRLGAI
;
A
#
# COMPACT_ATOMS: atom_id res chain seq x y z
N GLU A 1 -42.13 7.36 -4.03
CA GLU A 1 -41.74 7.39 -5.45
C GLU A 1 -40.46 6.58 -5.64
N LYS A 2 -40.35 5.78 -6.71
CA LYS A 2 -39.08 5.12 -7.05
C LYS A 2 -38.17 6.15 -7.70
N LEU A 3 -37.23 6.69 -6.93
CA LEU A 3 -36.16 7.56 -7.41
C LEU A 3 -35.20 6.75 -8.28
N GLY A 4 -35.41 6.74 -9.60
CA GLY A 4 -34.44 6.19 -10.56
C GLY A 4 -35.06 5.65 -11.85
N THR A 5 -34.48 5.99 -12.99
CA THR A 5 -34.74 5.35 -14.27
C THR A 5 -33.76 4.18 -14.45
N PRO A 6 -34.20 2.91 -14.41
CA PRO A 6 -33.30 1.75 -14.44
C PRO A 6 -32.38 1.75 -15.68
N LYS A 7 -32.90 2.20 -16.83
CA LYS A 7 -32.15 2.30 -18.10
C LYS A 7 -31.01 3.31 -18.07
N ALA A 8 -31.09 4.36 -17.25
CA ALA A 8 -30.01 5.34 -17.18
C ALA A 8 -28.72 4.73 -16.60
N PHE A 9 -28.86 3.77 -15.68
CA PHE A 9 -27.73 3.11 -15.03
C PHE A 9 -26.96 2.12 -15.91
N GLU A 10 -27.56 1.64 -17.00
CA GLU A 10 -26.88 0.79 -17.99
C GLU A 10 -25.80 1.57 -18.77
N THR A 11 -25.98 2.89 -18.93
CA THR A 11 -25.05 3.76 -19.68
C THR A 11 -24.23 4.68 -18.77
N ALA A 12 -24.69 4.91 -17.54
CA ALA A 12 -24.02 5.76 -16.58
C ALA A 12 -22.67 5.16 -16.13
N LYS A 13 -21.69 6.05 -15.92
CA LYS A 13 -20.38 5.70 -15.38
C LYS A 13 -20.23 6.32 -14.01
N PHE A 14 -19.95 5.49 -13.02
CA PHE A 14 -19.81 5.94 -11.64
C PHE A 14 -18.34 6.14 -11.32
N THR A 15 -18.02 7.23 -10.63
CA THR A 15 -16.66 7.49 -10.17
C THR A 15 -16.64 7.71 -8.67
N ALA A 16 -15.68 7.11 -7.97
CA ALA A 16 -15.53 7.27 -6.53
C ALA A 16 -14.07 7.58 -6.16
N ASP A 17 -13.90 8.49 -5.21
CA ASP A 17 -12.60 8.90 -4.70
C ASP A 17 -12.02 7.88 -3.71
N SER A 18 -10.72 8.03 -3.40
CA SER A 18 -9.97 7.09 -2.55
C SER A 18 -10.49 6.93 -1.13
N GLY A 19 -11.38 7.81 -0.66
CA GLY A 19 -12.06 7.65 0.63
C GLY A 19 -13.05 6.47 0.65
N PHE A 20 -13.58 6.07 -0.50
CA PHE A 20 -14.54 4.96 -0.62
C PHE A 20 -13.89 3.63 -1.01
N HIS A 21 -12.57 3.60 -1.17
CA HIS A 21 -11.85 2.41 -1.61
C HIS A 21 -11.68 1.39 -0.46
N SER A 22 -12.60 0.43 -0.39
CA SER A 22 -12.52 -0.78 0.43
C SER A 22 -12.75 -2.03 -0.44
N GLU A 23 -12.30 -3.20 0.04
CA GLU A 23 -12.54 -4.45 -0.69
C GLU A 23 -14.05 -4.74 -0.80
N ASP A 24 -14.78 -4.60 0.31
CA ASP A 24 -16.23 -4.78 0.37
C ASP A 24 -16.99 -3.87 -0.61
N ASN A 25 -16.58 -2.60 -0.74
CA ASN A 25 -17.21 -1.68 -1.70
C ASN A 25 -16.91 -2.08 -3.14
N LEU A 26 -15.70 -2.55 -3.42
CA LEU A 26 -15.31 -2.97 -4.76
C LEU A 26 -15.96 -4.30 -5.16
N GLU A 27 -16.15 -5.20 -4.20
CA GLU A 27 -16.94 -6.42 -4.36
C GLU A 27 -18.39 -6.07 -4.67
N TYR A 28 -19.01 -5.22 -3.86
CA TYR A 28 -20.37 -4.74 -4.10
C TYR A 28 -20.52 -4.13 -5.50
N MET A 29 -19.62 -3.22 -5.89
CA MET A 29 -19.64 -2.62 -7.23
C MET A 29 -19.39 -3.61 -8.37
N ALA A 30 -18.65 -4.70 -8.11
CA ALA A 30 -18.47 -5.76 -9.10
C ALA A 30 -19.74 -6.61 -9.25
N THR A 31 -20.49 -6.84 -8.17
CA THR A 31 -21.74 -7.63 -8.20
C THR A 31 -22.93 -6.89 -8.80
N THR A 32 -22.98 -5.56 -8.67
CA THR A 32 -24.09 -4.76 -9.21
C THR A 32 -24.05 -4.59 -10.73
N GLY A 33 -22.92 -4.92 -11.37
CA GLY A 33 -22.74 -4.79 -12.82
C GLY A 33 -22.58 -3.36 -13.33
N LEU A 34 -22.50 -2.37 -12.43
CA LEU A 34 -22.36 -0.96 -12.80
C LEU A 34 -20.94 -0.65 -13.31
N ASP A 35 -20.83 0.19 -14.35
CA ASP A 35 -19.53 0.65 -14.85
C ASP A 35 -18.91 1.69 -13.91
N SER A 36 -18.23 1.21 -12.88
CA SER A 36 -17.64 2.03 -11.81
C SER A 36 -16.12 2.15 -11.92
N TYR A 37 -15.59 3.31 -11.52
CA TYR A 37 -14.16 3.60 -11.44
C TYR A 37 -13.84 4.19 -10.06
N MET A 38 -13.13 3.42 -9.24
CA MET A 38 -12.82 3.80 -7.87
C MET A 38 -11.30 3.91 -7.70
N ALA A 39 -10.81 5.10 -7.37
CA ALA A 39 -9.38 5.30 -7.17
C ALA A 39 -8.93 4.78 -5.80
N ASP A 40 -7.70 4.28 -5.71
CA ASP A 40 -7.04 4.04 -4.43
C ASP A 40 -6.12 5.22 -4.06
N THR A 41 -5.56 5.18 -2.85
CA THR A 41 -4.67 6.23 -2.34
C THR A 41 -3.37 6.38 -3.14
N HIS A 42 -2.98 5.39 -3.92
CA HIS A 42 -1.75 5.34 -4.70
C HIS A 42 -1.99 5.59 -6.19
N PHE A 43 -3.23 5.82 -6.64
CA PHE A 43 -3.59 6.02 -8.05
C PHE A 43 -2.72 7.08 -8.74
N ARG A 44 -2.55 8.25 -8.10
CA ARG A 44 -1.70 9.33 -8.64
C ARG A 44 -0.23 8.90 -8.75
N SER A 45 0.29 8.15 -7.78
CA SER A 45 1.68 7.70 -7.78
C SER A 45 2.00 6.66 -8.86
N ARG A 46 1.00 5.89 -9.30
CA ARG A 46 1.14 4.92 -10.39
C ARG A 46 1.14 5.55 -11.78
N ASN A 47 0.60 6.77 -11.90
CA ASN A 47 0.56 7.47 -13.17
C ASN A 47 1.98 7.93 -13.57
N PRO A 48 2.47 7.54 -14.77
CA PRO A 48 3.81 7.88 -15.25
C PRO A 48 4.14 9.38 -15.20
N LEU A 49 3.15 10.26 -15.41
CA LEU A 49 3.32 11.71 -15.38
C LEU A 49 3.83 12.24 -14.03
N PHE A 50 3.48 11.54 -12.94
CA PHE A 50 3.89 11.95 -11.59
C PHE A 50 5.21 11.34 -11.15
N LYS A 51 5.75 10.34 -11.86
CA LYS A 51 7.02 9.70 -11.49
C LYS A 51 8.19 10.69 -11.49
N THR A 52 8.25 11.57 -12.48
CA THR A 52 9.33 12.56 -12.66
C THR A 52 8.95 13.97 -12.16
N SER A 53 7.71 14.16 -11.70
CA SER A 53 7.21 15.47 -11.28
C SER A 53 7.85 15.92 -9.96
N LYS A 54 8.74 16.92 -10.03
CA LYS A 54 9.35 17.53 -8.83
C LYS A 54 8.28 18.10 -7.88
N THR A 55 7.30 18.83 -8.42
CA THR A 55 6.22 19.46 -7.65
C THR A 55 5.38 18.44 -6.88
N TYR A 56 5.07 17.30 -7.51
CA TYR A 56 4.32 16.24 -6.83
C TYR A 56 5.07 15.68 -5.63
N HIS A 57 6.35 15.37 -5.79
CA HIS A 57 7.19 14.83 -4.73
C HIS A 57 7.40 15.83 -3.59
N THR A 58 7.60 17.12 -3.90
CA THR A 58 7.75 18.16 -2.87
C THR A 58 6.46 18.38 -2.07
N GLU A 59 5.29 18.43 -2.71
CA GLU A 59 4.02 18.56 -2.01
C GLU A 59 3.68 17.33 -1.17
N GLN A 60 3.99 16.13 -1.66
CA GLN A 60 3.84 14.90 -0.87
C GLN A 60 4.73 14.92 0.38
N GLU A 61 5.97 15.39 0.24
CA GLU A 61 6.91 15.50 1.35
C GLU A 61 6.49 16.57 2.37
N LYS A 62 6.01 17.73 1.91
CA LYS A 62 5.42 18.78 2.78
C LYS A 62 4.25 18.23 3.59
N ARG A 63 3.31 17.52 2.93
CA ARG A 63 2.17 16.89 3.61
C ARG A 63 2.63 15.86 4.64
N ARG A 64 3.61 15.02 4.29
CA ARG A 64 4.22 14.04 5.20
C ARG A 64 4.84 14.73 6.43
N LEU A 65 5.62 15.79 6.24
CA LEU A 65 6.27 16.54 7.31
C LEU A 65 5.23 17.17 8.25
N LYS A 66 4.17 17.78 7.69
CA LYS A 66 3.05 18.33 8.48
C LYS A 66 2.38 17.24 9.34
N CYS A 67 2.02 16.10 8.75
CA CYS A 67 1.38 14.99 9.48
C CYS A 67 2.32 14.33 10.51
N SER A 68 3.62 14.26 10.23
CA SER A 68 4.60 13.62 11.11
C SER A 68 5.19 14.57 12.16
N LYS A 69 4.80 15.86 12.16
CA LYS A 69 5.39 16.91 13.00
C LYS A 69 6.91 17.02 12.81
N GLY A 70 7.34 17.02 11.55
CA GLY A 70 8.76 17.15 11.17
C GLY A 70 9.62 15.91 11.42
N LYS A 71 9.06 14.77 11.86
CA LYS A 71 9.86 13.58 12.19
C LYS A 71 10.48 12.95 10.93
N PRO A 72 11.74 12.47 11.02
CA PRO A 72 12.41 11.82 9.90
C PRO A 72 11.75 10.49 9.54
N ARG A 73 12.02 10.01 8.32
CA ARG A 73 11.62 8.66 7.89
C ARG A 73 12.44 7.63 8.65
N LEU A 74 11.77 6.53 9.04
CA LEU A 74 12.46 5.38 9.60
C LEU A 74 12.92 4.47 8.47
N PHE A 75 13.87 3.59 8.78
CA PHE A 75 14.16 2.46 7.91
C PHE A 75 12.89 1.67 7.62
N THR A 76 12.64 1.49 6.34
CA THR A 76 11.58 0.65 5.80
C THR A 76 12.13 -0.74 5.51
N ARG A 77 11.31 -1.63 4.98
CA ARG A 77 11.73 -3.01 4.64
C ARG A 77 12.88 -3.00 3.64
N GLU A 78 12.92 -2.02 2.74
CA GLU A 78 13.92 -1.88 1.68
C GLU A 78 15.34 -1.63 2.23
N SER A 79 15.47 -1.14 3.46
CA SER A 79 16.77 -0.99 4.12
C SER A 79 17.33 -2.31 4.68
N PHE A 80 16.53 -3.40 4.69
CA PHE A 80 16.92 -4.70 5.22
C PHE A 80 17.23 -5.64 4.04
N HIS A 81 18.37 -6.32 4.13
CA HIS A 81 18.75 -7.30 3.13
C HIS A 81 18.16 -8.65 3.51
N PHE A 82 17.31 -9.22 2.66
CA PHE A 82 16.76 -10.55 2.84
C PHE A 82 17.15 -11.43 1.67
N ASP A 83 17.87 -12.51 1.97
CA ASP A 83 18.20 -13.55 1.01
C ASP A 83 17.16 -14.68 1.12
N PRO A 84 16.32 -14.90 0.09
CA PRO A 84 15.30 -15.94 0.12
C PRO A 84 15.88 -17.37 0.01
N ILE A 85 17.11 -17.54 -0.50
CA ILE A 85 17.75 -18.85 -0.65
C ILE A 85 18.24 -19.33 0.70
N THR A 86 19.08 -18.53 1.36
CA THR A 86 19.62 -18.86 2.69
C THR A 86 18.63 -18.59 3.83
N ASN A 87 17.54 -17.89 3.54
CA ASN A 87 16.56 -17.42 4.53
C ASN A 87 17.16 -16.55 5.65
N ILE A 88 18.23 -15.81 5.32
CA ILE A 88 18.92 -14.91 6.23
C ILE A 88 18.44 -13.48 5.97
N CYS A 89 18.19 -12.73 7.04
CA CYS A 89 17.91 -11.30 6.97
C CYS A 89 18.93 -10.51 7.79
N VAL A 90 19.49 -9.46 7.19
CA VAL A 90 20.49 -8.57 7.81
C VAL A 90 19.94 -7.15 7.88
N CYS A 91 20.12 -6.50 9.03
CA CYS A 91 19.68 -5.12 9.25
C CYS A 91 20.68 -4.09 8.70
N PRO A 92 20.29 -2.81 8.57
CA PRO A 92 21.20 -1.72 8.19
C PRO A 92 22.45 -1.57 9.07
N ALA A 93 22.41 -2.08 10.31
CA ALA A 93 23.54 -2.08 11.23
C ALA A 93 24.44 -3.32 11.10
N GLY A 94 24.24 -4.16 10.07
CA GLY A 94 25.03 -5.36 9.80
C GLY A 94 24.74 -6.56 10.73
N LYS A 95 23.68 -6.51 11.54
CA LYS A 95 23.29 -7.61 12.44
C LYS A 95 22.24 -8.51 11.79
N THR A 96 22.40 -9.82 11.96
CA THR A 96 21.43 -10.82 11.50
C THR A 96 20.18 -10.81 12.38
N LEU A 97 19.01 -10.87 11.75
CA LEU A 97 17.73 -11.02 12.42
C LEU A 97 17.38 -12.50 12.54
N TRP A 98 16.72 -12.89 13.63
CA TRP A 98 16.20 -14.24 13.76
C TRP A 98 14.84 -14.39 13.09
N ARG A 99 14.60 -15.57 12.54
CA ARG A 99 13.36 -15.90 11.84
C ARG A 99 12.27 -16.23 12.86
N GLN A 100 11.27 -15.35 12.98
CA GLN A 100 10.16 -15.56 13.91
C GLN A 100 9.14 -16.55 13.36
N ARG A 101 8.78 -16.40 12.08
CA ARG A 101 7.88 -17.31 11.37
C ARG A 101 8.28 -17.39 9.90
N THR A 102 8.36 -18.60 9.38
CA THR A 102 8.74 -18.87 7.98
C THR A 102 7.65 -18.44 7.02
N ILE A 103 6.38 -18.78 7.31
CA ILE A 103 5.23 -18.42 6.48
C ILE A 103 4.12 -17.90 7.39
N ILE A 104 3.67 -16.68 7.11
CA ILE A 104 2.47 -16.08 7.66
C ILE A 104 1.56 -15.78 6.47
N THR A 105 0.35 -16.35 6.48
CA THR A 105 -0.67 -16.06 5.47
C THR A 105 -1.61 -14.99 6.02
N THR A 106 -1.80 -13.92 5.27
CA THR A 106 -2.73 -12.83 5.62
C THR A 106 -3.32 -12.25 4.36
N LYS A 107 -4.66 -12.22 4.24
CA LYS A 107 -5.37 -11.69 3.06
C LYS A 107 -4.79 -12.20 1.74
N ASP A 108 -4.67 -13.52 1.62
CA ASP A 108 -4.08 -14.24 0.49
C ASP A 108 -2.64 -13.83 0.13
N LYS A 109 -1.87 -13.28 1.08
CA LYS A 109 -0.45 -12.98 0.89
C LYS A 109 0.38 -13.76 1.87
N ARG A 110 1.49 -14.33 1.40
CA ARG A 110 2.44 -15.10 2.19
C ARG A 110 3.63 -14.23 2.54
N TYR A 111 3.97 -14.16 3.82
CA TYR A 111 5.07 -13.37 4.34
C TYR A 111 6.05 -14.20 5.16
N SER A 112 7.34 -13.88 5.07
CA SER A 112 8.35 -14.30 6.05
C SER A 112 8.58 -13.17 7.04
N ARG A 113 8.62 -13.48 8.35
CA ARG A 113 8.81 -12.49 9.41
C ARG A 113 10.13 -12.70 10.14
N PHE A 114 10.91 -11.64 10.20
CA PHE A 114 12.16 -11.58 10.93
C PHE A 114 12.08 -10.56 12.06
N THR A 115 12.78 -10.87 13.16
CA THR A 115 12.85 -10.00 14.33
C THR A 115 14.30 -9.80 14.72
N GLY A 116 14.71 -8.57 15.00
CA GLY A 116 16.02 -8.28 15.57
C GLY A 116 16.12 -8.78 17.01
N TYR A 117 17.30 -9.26 17.40
CA TYR A 117 17.55 -9.60 18.79
C TYR A 117 17.44 -8.37 19.68
N LEU A 118 16.81 -8.54 20.84
CA LEU A 118 16.52 -7.43 21.75
C LEU A 118 17.80 -6.78 22.28
N LYS A 119 18.81 -7.59 22.63
CA LYS A 119 20.14 -7.13 23.09
C LYS A 119 20.80 -6.19 22.07
N ASP A 120 20.79 -6.59 20.80
CA ASP A 120 21.42 -5.82 19.71
C ASP A 120 20.63 -4.53 19.43
N CYS A 121 19.30 -4.62 19.45
CA CYS A 121 18.44 -3.45 19.17
C CYS A 121 18.50 -2.40 20.28
N ARG A 122 18.76 -2.79 21.54
CA ARG A 122 18.84 -1.86 22.69
C ARG A 122 20.11 -1.00 22.65
N THR A 123 21.23 -1.58 22.20
CA THR A 123 22.53 -0.89 22.14
C THR A 123 22.87 -0.35 20.75
N CYS A 124 21.97 -0.49 19.78
CA CYS A 124 22.21 -0.10 18.39
C CYS A 124 22.31 1.44 18.24
N PRO A 125 23.39 1.98 17.64
CA PRO A 125 23.50 3.42 17.39
C PRO A 125 22.44 3.92 16.40
N LEU A 126 21.94 3.05 15.51
CA LEU A 126 20.90 3.37 14.55
C LEU A 126 19.48 3.21 15.11
N GLN A 127 19.30 3.03 16.43
CA GLN A 127 17.99 2.77 17.04
C GLN A 127 16.95 3.85 16.67
N LYS A 128 17.31 5.13 16.73
CA LYS A 128 16.38 6.24 16.44
C LYS A 128 15.95 6.31 14.97
N GLN A 129 16.82 5.87 14.06
CA GLN A 129 16.51 5.76 12.62
C GLN A 129 15.74 4.46 12.31
N CYS A 130 15.89 3.43 13.15
CA CYS A 130 15.22 2.16 12.99
C CYS A 130 13.82 2.12 13.63
N MET A 131 13.62 2.65 14.83
CA MET A 131 12.37 2.56 15.59
C MET A 131 12.04 3.87 16.30
N ARG A 132 10.77 4.30 16.25
CA ARG A 132 10.33 5.54 16.91
C ARG A 132 10.48 5.49 18.43
N LYS A 133 10.28 4.31 19.01
CA LYS A 133 10.37 4.07 20.46
C LYS A 133 11.48 3.04 20.70
N PRO A 134 12.19 3.14 21.84
CA PRO A 134 13.13 2.11 22.26
C PRO A 134 12.45 0.72 22.35
N PRO A 135 13.15 -0.36 21.98
CA PRO A 135 12.60 -1.71 22.03
C PRO A 135 12.42 -2.17 23.48
N LYS A 136 11.17 -2.55 23.84
CA LYS A 136 10.83 -3.04 25.18
C LYS A 136 10.93 -4.56 25.28
N LEU A 137 9.98 -5.26 24.65
CA LEU A 137 9.83 -6.72 24.67
C LEU A 137 10.44 -7.40 23.44
N THR A 138 10.31 -6.75 22.27
CA THR A 138 10.81 -7.28 20.99
C THR A 138 11.67 -6.25 20.28
N GLY A 139 12.66 -6.72 19.52
CA GLY A 139 13.43 -5.88 18.61
C GLY A 139 12.62 -5.47 17.37
N ARG A 140 13.30 -4.89 16.39
CA ARG A 140 12.68 -4.49 15.12
C ARG A 140 12.11 -5.69 14.39
N GLN A 141 10.83 -5.62 14.02
CA GLN A 141 10.19 -6.61 13.15
C GLN A 141 10.18 -6.11 11.70
N VAL A 142 10.43 -7.02 10.77
CA VAL A 142 10.33 -6.78 9.34
C VAL A 142 9.68 -7.99 8.67
N GLN A 143 8.87 -7.74 7.65
CA GLN A 143 8.13 -8.77 6.92
C GLN A 143 8.45 -8.64 5.43
N PHE A 144 8.75 -9.76 4.80
CA PHE A 144 9.00 -9.85 3.36
C PHE A 144 7.92 -10.68 2.69
N LEU A 145 7.37 -10.17 1.58
CA LEU A 145 6.39 -10.88 0.79
C LEU A 145 7.10 -12.02 0.05
N LEU A 146 6.67 -13.25 0.29
CA LEU A 146 7.16 -14.46 -0.39
C LEU A 146 6.36 -14.76 -1.66
N GLY A 147 5.08 -14.39 -1.66
CA GLY A 147 4.19 -14.61 -2.78
C GLY A 147 2.79 -14.06 -2.51
N LYS A 148 2.07 -13.81 -3.59
CA LYS A 148 0.62 -13.59 -3.56
C LYS A 148 -0.07 -14.93 -3.83
N GLY A 149 -1.19 -15.18 -3.17
CA GLY A 149 -2.09 -16.27 -3.49
C GLY A 149 -2.63 -16.13 -4.91
N GLN A 150 -3.25 -17.18 -5.41
CA GLN A 150 -3.77 -17.21 -6.78
C GLN A 150 -4.98 -16.28 -6.97
N ASN A 151 -5.64 -15.87 -5.89
CA ASN A 151 -6.82 -15.01 -5.94
C ASN A 151 -6.43 -13.56 -6.23
N ILE A 152 -6.96 -13.02 -7.32
CA ILE A 152 -6.84 -11.60 -7.67
C ILE A 152 -7.94 -10.83 -6.92
N SER A 153 -7.55 -9.94 -6.02
CA SER A 153 -8.49 -9.09 -5.28
C SER A 153 -9.29 -8.16 -6.20
N HIS A 154 -10.48 -7.73 -5.77
CA HIS A 154 -11.26 -6.71 -6.46
C HIS A 154 -10.47 -5.39 -6.55
N SER A 155 -9.68 -5.06 -5.52
CA SER A 155 -8.73 -3.94 -5.58
C SER A 155 -7.73 -4.07 -6.71
N ASP A 156 -7.15 -5.25 -6.93
CA ASP A 156 -6.18 -5.45 -8.02
C ASP A 156 -6.85 -5.39 -9.40
N ARG A 157 -8.07 -5.92 -9.54
CA ARG A 157 -8.88 -5.78 -10.77
C ARG A 157 -9.21 -4.31 -11.05
N MET A 158 -9.63 -3.56 -10.04
CA MET A 158 -9.95 -2.14 -10.17
C MET A 158 -8.72 -1.31 -10.54
N LYS A 159 -7.54 -1.61 -9.98
CA LYS A 159 -6.27 -0.96 -10.38
C LYS A 159 -6.02 -1.12 -11.87
N VAL A 160 -6.13 -2.34 -12.39
CA VAL A 160 -5.95 -2.59 -13.84
C VAL A 160 -6.96 -1.80 -14.67
N LYS A 161 -8.25 -1.83 -14.26
CA LYS A 161 -9.32 -1.09 -14.93
C LYS A 161 -9.05 0.42 -14.97
N ILE A 162 -8.80 1.04 -13.82
CA ILE A 162 -8.66 2.50 -13.69
C ILE A 162 -7.33 3.02 -14.22
N ASP A 163 -6.25 2.22 -14.22
CA ASP A 163 -4.95 2.62 -14.76
C ASP A 163 -4.84 2.49 -16.28
N SER A 164 -5.79 1.82 -16.94
CA SER A 164 -5.90 1.79 -18.40
C SER A 164 -6.08 3.21 -18.97
N PRO A 165 -5.67 3.49 -20.23
CA PRO A 165 -5.88 4.80 -20.85
C PRO A 165 -7.35 5.24 -20.82
N ILE A 166 -8.26 4.31 -21.09
CA ILE A 166 -9.72 4.54 -21.04
C ILE A 166 -10.16 4.84 -19.60
N GLY A 167 -9.71 4.03 -18.64
CA GLY A 167 -10.07 4.21 -17.22
C GLY A 167 -9.60 5.55 -16.67
N ARG A 168 -8.37 5.96 -16.98
CA ARG A 168 -7.85 7.28 -16.60
C ARG A 168 -8.66 8.42 -17.22
N ARG A 169 -9.07 8.28 -18.49
CA ARG A 169 -9.93 9.27 -19.18
C ARG A 169 -11.33 9.35 -18.58
N GLN A 170 -11.91 8.24 -18.13
CA GLN A 170 -13.22 8.27 -17.46
C GLN A 170 -13.09 8.88 -16.06
N TYR A 171 -12.11 8.44 -15.27
CA TYR A 171 -11.89 8.98 -13.92
C TYR A 171 -11.42 10.45 -13.91
N SER A 172 -10.79 10.95 -14.97
CA SER A 172 -10.46 12.38 -15.09
C SER A 172 -11.71 13.26 -15.17
N LYS A 173 -12.86 12.71 -15.57
CA LYS A 173 -14.14 13.42 -15.63
C LYS A 173 -14.91 13.43 -14.31
N ARG A 174 -14.38 12.84 -13.22
CA ARG A 174 -15.07 12.72 -11.92
C ARG A 174 -15.56 14.02 -11.28
N LEU A 175 -15.02 15.17 -11.69
CA LEU A 175 -15.50 16.48 -11.24
C LEU A 175 -16.77 16.94 -11.96
N GLY A 176 -17.13 16.28 -13.07
CA GLY A 176 -18.36 16.51 -13.83
C GLY A 176 -19.19 15.25 -14.07
N ALA A 177 -18.82 14.13 -13.43
CA ALA A 177 -19.63 12.92 -13.37
C ALA A 177 -20.28 12.90 -11.97
N ILE A 178 -21.61 12.92 -11.92
CA ILE A 178 -22.42 12.78 -10.71
C ILE A 178 -22.92 11.34 -10.66
#